data_AF-A0A7D7VQB2-F1
#
_entry.id   AF-A0A7D7VQB2-F1
#
_cell.length_a   1.000
_cell.length_b   1.000
_cell.length_c   1.000
_cell.angle_alpha   90.00
_cell.angle_beta   90.00
_cell.angle_gamma   90.00
#
_symmetry.space_group_name_H-M   'P 1'
#
loop_
_entity.id
_entity.type
_entity.pdbx_description
1 polymer ?
#
loop_
_entity_poly.entity_id
_entity_poly.type
_entity_poly.pdbx_seq_one_letter_code
_entity_poly.pdbx_strand_id
1 'polypeptide(L)'
;MESLKLELKKRNRDYGIITWKLNQDFEVKTLLGNAKTVNIEFNNKVYSNRKVDYKYRRIPFGKKRMEEIENDFINLKIKKGNLIVS
;
A
#
# COMPACT_ATOMS: atom_id res chain seq x y z
N MET A 1 -4.22 3.50 -16.57
CA MET A 1 -3.46 3.52 -15.31
C MET A 1 -3.60 2.17 -14.66
N GLU A 2 -2.54 1.37 -14.69
CA GLU A 2 -2.56 -0.01 -14.20
C GLU A 2 -2.71 -0.02 -12.67
N SER A 3 -3.76 -0.66 -12.18
CA SER A 3 -3.92 -0.98 -10.76
C SER A 3 -3.06 -2.19 -10.42
N LEU A 4 -2.33 -2.15 -9.30
CA LEU A 4 -1.53 -3.27 -8.84
C LEU A 4 -2.27 -4.02 -7.73
N LYS A 5 -2.56 -5.31 -7.96
CA LYS A 5 -3.19 -6.19 -6.98
C LYS A 5 -2.13 -6.81 -6.06
N LEU A 6 -2.29 -6.63 -4.75
CA LEU A 6 -1.46 -7.24 -3.71
C LEU A 6 -2.29 -8.13 -2.80
N GLU A 7 -1.68 -9.22 -2.36
CA GLU A 7 -2.23 -10.16 -1.37
C GLU A 7 -1.95 -9.64 0.05
N LEU A 8 -2.98 -9.61 0.90
CA LEU A 8 -2.89 -9.34 2.33
C LEU A 8 -2.71 -10.65 3.09
N LYS A 9 -1.57 -10.79 3.75
CA LYS A 9 -1.28 -11.92 4.64
C LYS A 9 -1.71 -11.59 6.06
N LYS A 10 -1.78 -12.61 6.91
CA LYS A 10 -2.00 -12.45 8.37
C LYS A 10 -1.08 -11.38 8.99
N ARG A 11 0.21 -11.39 8.64
CA ARG A 11 1.20 -10.40 9.09
C ARG A 11 0.82 -8.96 8.69
N ASN A 12 0.21 -8.76 7.52
CA ASN A 12 -0.24 -7.43 7.09
C ASN A 12 -1.31 -6.89 8.03
N ARG A 13 -2.26 -7.74 8.42
CA ARG A 13 -3.33 -7.46 9.39
C ARG A 13 -2.77 -7.22 10.79
N ASP A 14 -1.92 -8.13 11.28
CA ASP A 14 -1.35 -8.07 12.63
C ASP A 14 -0.57 -6.76 12.90
N TYR A 15 0.24 -6.34 11.94
CA TYR A 15 1.13 -5.17 12.09
C TYR A 15 0.62 -3.90 11.39
N GLY A 16 -0.48 -3.99 10.64
CA GLY A 16 -1.00 -2.86 9.87
C GLY A 16 -0.01 -2.38 8.81
N ILE A 17 0.51 -3.28 7.98
CA ILE A 17 1.48 -2.96 6.93
C ILE A 17 1.01 -3.51 5.59
N ILE A 18 1.20 -2.77 4.51
CA ILE A 18 1.08 -3.30 3.15
C ILE A 18 2.45 -3.84 2.75
N THR A 19 2.51 -5.02 2.15
CA THR A 19 3.77 -5.62 1.67
C THR A 19 3.62 -6.20 0.28
N TRP A 20 4.71 -6.26 -0.47
CA TRP A 20 4.76 -6.91 -1.79
C TRP A 20 5.92 -7.90 -1.89
N LYS A 21 5.83 -8.82 -2.85
CA LYS A 21 6.89 -9.80 -3.14
C LYS A 21 8.02 -9.15 -3.94
N LEU A 22 9.21 -9.78 -3.95
CA LEU A 22 10.36 -9.27 -4.71
C LEU A 22 10.07 -9.14 -6.21
N ASN A 23 9.34 -10.10 -6.77
CA ASN A 23 8.95 -10.09 -8.17
C ASN A 23 7.95 -8.97 -8.54
N GLN A 24 7.36 -8.29 -7.54
CA GLN A 24 6.44 -7.16 -7.73
C GLN A 24 7.13 -5.81 -7.47
N ASP A 25 8.43 -5.82 -7.14
CA ASP A 25 9.14 -4.62 -6.69
C ASP A 25 9.30 -3.58 -7.80
N PHE A 26 9.46 -4.04 -9.04
CA PHE A 26 9.55 -3.18 -10.22
C PHE A 26 8.22 -2.44 -10.46
N GLU A 27 7.10 -3.15 -10.40
CA GLU A 27 5.76 -2.59 -10.57
C GLU A 27 5.43 -1.60 -9.46
N VAL A 28 5.76 -1.92 -8.20
CA VAL A 28 5.54 -0.99 -7.08
C VAL A 28 6.41 0.26 -7.22
N LYS A 29 7.69 0.12 -7.57
CA LYS A 29 8.58 1.28 -7.78
C LYS A 29 8.09 2.17 -8.91
N THR A 30 7.61 1.57 -9.99
CA THR A 30 7.04 2.28 -11.15
C THR A 30 5.75 3.00 -10.75
N LEU A 31 4.83 2.31 -10.06
CA LEU A 31 3.58 2.90 -9.57
C LEU A 31 3.83 4.09 -8.64
N LEU A 32 4.81 3.99 -7.75
CA LEU A 32 5.12 5.02 -6.76
C LEU A 32 6.14 6.06 -7.26
N GLY A 33 6.67 5.93 -8.48
CA GLY A 33 7.71 6.83 -9.00
C GLY A 33 8.97 6.91 -8.12
N ASN A 34 9.36 5.81 -7.47
CA ASN A 34 10.45 5.76 -6.48
C ASN A 34 10.30 6.76 -5.30
N ALA A 35 9.08 7.19 -4.98
CA ALA A 35 8.84 8.09 -3.87
C ALA A 35 9.24 7.47 -2.52
N LYS A 36 10.01 8.19 -1.71
CA LYS A 36 10.40 7.77 -0.35
C LYS A 36 9.21 7.81 0.61
N THR A 37 8.21 8.63 0.30
CA THR A 37 7.02 8.85 1.11
C THR A 37 5.82 9.01 0.19
N VAL A 38 4.65 8.53 0.62
CA VAL A 38 3.40 8.60 -0.15
C VAL A 38 2.25 9.01 0.77
N ASN A 39 1.26 9.68 0.20
CA ASN A 39 -0.02 9.88 0.87
C ASN A 39 -0.91 8.68 0.54
N ILE A 40 -1.50 8.05 1.55
CA ILE A 40 -2.42 6.93 1.36
C ILE A 40 -3.84 7.41 1.52
N GLU A 41 -4.70 7.12 0.55
CA GLU A 41 -6.13 7.40 0.61
C GLU A 41 -6.90 6.10 0.81
N PHE A 42 -7.68 6.03 1.90
CA PHE A 42 -8.49 4.87 2.27
C PHE A 42 -9.74 5.33 3.03
N ASN A 43 -10.91 4.79 2.70
CA ASN A 43 -12.20 5.18 3.28
C ASN A 43 -12.43 6.70 3.33
N ASN A 44 -12.19 7.39 2.19
CA ASN A 44 -12.30 8.84 2.03
C ASN A 44 -11.41 9.68 2.97
N LYS A 45 -10.41 9.05 3.61
CA LYS A 45 -9.43 9.71 4.47
C LYS A 45 -8.04 9.64 3.84
N VAL A 46 -7.31 10.75 3.91
CA VAL A 46 -5.93 10.84 3.47
C VAL A 46 -4.99 10.74 4.67
N TYR A 47 -4.01 9.85 4.55
CA TYR A 47 -2.97 9.59 5.52
C TYR A 47 -1.63 10.01 4.92
N SER A 48 -1.18 11.20 5.28
CA SER A 48 -0.03 11.82 4.64
C SER A 48 1.31 11.24 5.10
N ASN A 49 2.32 11.41 4.24
CA ASN A 49 3.74 11.18 4.56
C ASN A 49 4.06 9.77 5.09
N ARG A 50 3.44 8.74 4.51
CA ARG A 50 3.73 7.34 4.84
C ARG A 50 5.02 6.90 4.16
N LYS A 51 6.00 6.51 4.97
CA LYS A 51 7.30 6.03 4.48
C LYS A 51 7.13 4.78 3.61
N VAL A 52 7.74 4.80 2.44
CA VAL A 52 7.89 3.63 1.59
C VAL A 52 9.24 2.99 1.89
N ASP A 53 9.21 1.76 2.37
CA ASP A 53 10.40 1.01 2.73
C ASP A 53 10.66 -0.05 1.66
N TYR A 54 11.43 0.32 0.63
CA TYR A 54 11.76 -0.57 -0.48
C TYR A 54 12.70 -1.71 -0.08
N LYS A 55 13.56 -1.52 0.93
CA LYS A 55 14.45 -2.57 1.44
C LYS A 55 13.63 -3.73 2.01
N TYR A 56 12.60 -3.42 2.78
CA TYR A 56 11.72 -4.41 3.40
C TYR A 56 10.38 -4.60 2.66
N ARG A 57 10.21 -3.97 1.49
CA ARG A 57 9.02 -4.00 0.62
C ARG A 57 7.72 -3.80 1.40
N ARG A 58 7.64 -2.69 2.14
CA ARG A 58 6.49 -2.39 2.99
C ARG A 58 6.12 -0.91 3.03
N ILE A 59 4.85 -0.65 3.29
CA ILE A 59 4.32 0.67 3.60
C ILE A 59 3.48 0.55 4.88
N PRO A 60 3.76 1.36 5.93
CA PRO A 60 2.91 1.42 7.11
C PRO A 60 1.50 1.91 6.73
N PHE A 61 0.50 1.08 7.01
CA PHE A 61 -0.89 1.37 6.71
C PHE A 61 -1.70 1.63 7.97
N GLY A 62 -1.37 0.98 9.10
CA GLY A 62 -2.08 1.08 10.38
C GLY A 62 -3.03 -0.10 10.61
N LYS A 63 -2.98 -0.68 11.81
CA LYS A 63 -3.70 -1.91 12.17
C LYS A 63 -5.21 -1.79 12.01
N LYS A 64 -5.82 -0.76 12.61
CA LYS A 64 -7.26 -0.48 12.54
C LYS A 64 -7.79 -0.42 11.10
N ARG A 65 -7.03 0.22 10.20
CA ARG A 65 -7.40 0.36 8.78
C ARG A 65 -7.31 -0.95 8.04
N MET A 66 -6.36 -1.80 8.41
CA MET A 66 -6.23 -3.14 7.82
C MET A 66 -7.34 -4.08 8.29
N GLU A 67 -7.84 -3.89 9.51
CA GLU A 67 -9.00 -4.63 10.04
C GLU A 67 -10.30 -4.26 9.31
N GLU A 68 -10.40 -3.03 8.79
CA GLU A 68 -11.53 -2.58 7.94
C GLU A 68 -11.53 -3.24 6.54
N ILE A 69 -10.45 -3.93 6.14
CA ILE A 69 -10.38 -4.62 4.85
C ILE A 69 -10.76 -6.08 5.06
N GLU A 70 -11.92 -6.50 4.58
CA GLU A 70 -12.38 -7.88 4.72
C GLU A 70 -11.65 -8.82 3.75
N ASN A 71 -11.34 -8.34 2.54
CA ASN A 71 -10.71 -9.12 1.48
C ASN A 71 -9.24 -9.46 1.74
N ASP A 72 -8.80 -10.61 1.22
CA ASP A 72 -7.38 -11.02 1.24
C ASP A 72 -6.54 -10.36 0.14
N PHE A 73 -7.14 -9.45 -0.64
CA PHE A 73 -6.46 -8.70 -1.68
C PHE A 73 -6.83 -7.23 -1.62
N ILE A 74 -5.87 -6.39 -1.94
CA ILE A 74 -6.03 -4.95 -2.14
C ILE A 74 -5.56 -4.56 -3.53
N ASN A 75 -6.17 -3.51 -4.07
CA ASN A 75 -5.73 -2.87 -5.30
C ASN A 75 -5.11 -1.52 -4.96
N LEU A 76 -3.90 -1.32 -5.48
CA LEU A 76 -3.15 -0.07 -5.38
C LEU A 76 -3.28 0.70 -6.69
N LYS A 77 -3.60 1.99 -6.60
CA LYS A 77 -3.60 2.91 -7.74
C LYS A 77 -3.20 4.32 -7.32
N ILE A 78 -2.54 5.06 -8.19
CA ILE A 78 -2.31 6.49 -7.97
C ILE A 78 -3.47 7.30 -8.54
N LYS A 79 -4.01 8.22 -7.74
CA LYS A 79 -5.00 9.21 -8.18
C LYS A 79 -4.71 10.54 -7.50
N LYS A 80 -4.61 11.61 -8.27
CA LYS A 80 -4.33 12.97 -7.77
C LYS A 80 -3.10 13.04 -6.82
N GLY A 81 -2.08 12.21 -7.07
CA GLY A 81 -0.86 12.15 -6.25
C GLY A 81 -0.98 11.29 -4.97
N ASN A 82 -2.15 10.73 -4.68
CA ASN A 82 -2.36 9.81 -3.55
C ASN A 82 -2.35 8.35 -4.00
N LEU A 83 -1.81 7.48 -3.17
CA LEU A 83 -1.93 6.03 -3.26
C LEU A 83 -3.28 5.61 -2.70
N ILE A 84 -4.23 5.27 -3.56
CA ILE A 84 -5.51 4.70 -3.16
C ILE A 84 -5.33 3.22 -2.87
N VAL A 85 -5.88 2.80 -1.72
CA VAL A 85 -6.03 1.40 -1.32
C VAL A 85 -7.53 1.07 -1.39
N SER A 86 -7.90 0.05 -2.16
CA SER A 86 -9.30 -0.41 -2.32
C SER A 86 -9.39 -1.91 -2.48
#